data_AF-A0A1C4BB10-F1
#
_entry.id   AF-A0A1C4BB10-F1
#
_cell.length_a   1.000
_cell.length_b   1.000
_cell.length_c   1.000
_cell.angle_alpha   90.00
_cell.angle_beta   90.00
_cell.angle_gamma   90.00
#
_symmetry.space_group_name_H-M   'P 1'
#
loop_
_entity.id
_entity.type
_entity.pdbx_description
1 polymer ?
#
loop_
_entity_poly.entity_id
_entity_poly.type
_entity_poly.pdbx_seq_one_letter_code
_entity_poly.pdbx_strand_id
1 'polypeptide(L)'
;MELRDKLNSLEGYQEIIDLKIQFIKERFEKIENLKQDEKEGIQKHPKPNNEIIKSTYKGIFIYQSDILIAKYSIGQPIPNLIEDYKRSVSFMEKGWKAISGYIDMVWMLSIGIMLEAEPDIFEKLKSLVKRDHLNDYLVDFLLQNSTQWSKQTAKFEFPRPYKATQDIISLA
;
A
#
# COMPACT_ATOMS: atom_id res chain seq x y z
N MET A 1 -15.15 -15.90 15.90
CA MET A 1 -14.38 -14.65 15.82
C MET A 1 -15.40 -13.53 15.74
N GLU A 2 -15.33 -12.54 16.62
CA GLU A 2 -16.28 -11.41 16.58
C GLU A 2 -15.79 -10.34 15.60
N LEU A 3 -16.73 -9.64 14.96
CA LEU A 3 -16.42 -8.49 14.11
C LEU A 3 -15.81 -7.37 14.96
N ARG A 4 -14.71 -6.78 14.49
CA ARG A 4 -14.04 -5.65 15.16
C ARG A 4 -14.74 -4.30 14.92
N ASP A 5 -15.61 -4.24 13.92
CA ASP A 5 -16.41 -3.06 13.61
C ASP A 5 -17.82 -3.44 13.14
N LYS A 6 -18.67 -2.44 12.92
CA LYS A 6 -20.07 -2.59 12.50
C LYS A 6 -20.35 -1.97 11.12
N LEU A 7 -19.32 -1.79 10.29
CA LEU A 7 -19.46 -1.15 8.98
C LEU A 7 -20.03 -2.11 7.92
N ASN A 8 -19.94 -3.42 8.15
CA ASN A 8 -20.51 -4.46 7.28
C ASN A 8 -20.83 -5.74 8.07
N SER A 9 -21.52 -6.71 7.44
CA SER A 9 -21.72 -8.05 8.00
C SER A 9 -20.50 -8.96 7.74
N LEU A 10 -20.45 -10.10 8.44
CA LEU A 10 -19.42 -11.11 8.22
C LEU A 10 -19.44 -11.62 6.77
N GLU A 11 -20.64 -11.89 6.26
CA GLU A 11 -20.87 -12.32 4.88
C GLU A 11 -20.42 -11.26 3.88
N GLY A 12 -20.76 -9.99 4.12
CA GLY A 12 -20.35 -8.88 3.26
C GLY A 12 -18.83 -8.70 3.21
N TYR A 13 -18.13 -8.88 4.33
CA TYR A 13 -16.67 -8.89 4.33
C TYR A 13 -16.08 -10.10 3.59
N GLN A 14 -16.69 -11.28 3.73
CA GLN A 14 -16.24 -12.47 3.02
C GLN A 14 -16.42 -12.32 1.50
N GLU A 15 -17.54 -11.76 1.04
CA GLU A 15 -17.77 -11.44 -0.36
C GLU A 15 -16.71 -10.47 -0.92
N ILE A 16 -16.34 -9.44 -0.15
CA ILE A 16 -15.25 -8.54 -0.52
C ILE A 16 -13.95 -9.33 -0.69
N ILE A 17 -13.58 -10.17 0.29
CA ILE A 17 -12.34 -10.95 0.23
C ILE A 17 -12.30 -11.82 -1.03
N ASP A 18 -13.37 -12.57 -1.27
CA ASP A 18 -13.44 -13.53 -2.38
C ASP A 18 -13.39 -12.82 -3.74
N LEU A 19 -14.14 -11.73 -3.90
CA LEU A 19 -14.16 -10.93 -5.12
C LEU A 19 -12.78 -10.31 -5.41
N LYS A 20 -12.11 -9.77 -4.39
CA LYS A 20 -10.79 -9.14 -4.56
C LYS A 20 -9.72 -10.18 -4.88
N ILE A 21 -9.80 -11.38 -4.30
CA ILE A 21 -8.93 -12.51 -4.67
C ILE A 21 -9.09 -12.86 -6.15
N GLN A 22 -10.34 -12.91 -6.65
CA GLN A 22 -10.59 -13.16 -8.08
C GLN A 22 -9.97 -12.06 -8.95
N PHE A 23 -10.21 -10.79 -8.64
CA PHE A 23 -9.63 -9.69 -9.41
C PHE A 23 -8.10 -9.72 -9.41
N ILE A 24 -7.47 -10.06 -8.29
CA ILE A 24 -6.01 -10.20 -8.22
C ILE A 24 -5.52 -11.29 -9.18
N LYS A 25 -6.19 -12.45 -9.24
CA LYS A 25 -5.84 -13.53 -10.19
C LYS A 25 -5.91 -13.06 -11.64
N GLU A 26 -7.01 -12.42 -12.03
CA GLU A 26 -7.20 -11.87 -13.38
C GLU A 26 -6.13 -10.81 -13.73
N ARG A 27 -5.72 -9.98 -12.76
CA ARG A 27 -4.63 -9.00 -12.95
C ARG A 27 -3.28 -9.68 -13.15
N PHE A 28 -3.01 -10.79 -12.46
CA PHE A 28 -1.77 -11.54 -12.66
C PHE A 28 -1.71 -12.18 -14.05
N GLU A 29 -2.80 -12.78 -14.52
CA GLU A 29 -2.88 -13.31 -15.89
C GLU A 29 -2.60 -12.21 -16.93
N LYS A 30 -3.18 -11.02 -16.74
CA LYS A 30 -2.87 -9.86 -17.59
C LYS A 30 -1.38 -9.48 -17.55
N ILE A 31 -0.75 -9.49 -16.38
CA ILE A 31 0.68 -9.17 -16.23
C ILE A 31 1.54 -10.20 -16.96
N GLU A 32 1.24 -11.50 -16.82
CA GLU A 32 2.02 -12.55 -17.50
C GLU A 32 1.89 -12.46 -19.02
N ASN A 33 0.68 -12.21 -19.54
CA ASN A 33 0.48 -11.97 -20.96
C ASN A 33 1.30 -10.77 -21.47
N LEU A 34 1.31 -9.65 -20.74
CA LEU A 34 2.09 -8.46 -21.11
C LEU A 34 3.61 -8.69 -21.02
N LYS A 35 4.07 -9.50 -20.05
CA LYS A 35 5.48 -9.89 -19.97
C LYS A 35 5.90 -10.77 -21.14
N GLN A 36 5.01 -11.64 -21.62
CA GLN A 36 5.27 -12.46 -22.79
C GLN A 36 5.32 -11.61 -24.06
N ASP A 37 4.35 -10.70 -24.22
CA ASP A 37 4.34 -9.73 -25.32
C ASP A 37 5.64 -8.91 -25.36
N GLU A 38 6.14 -8.46 -24.21
CA GLU A 38 7.42 -7.73 -24.12
C GLU A 38 8.62 -8.57 -24.59
N LYS A 39 8.68 -9.86 -24.21
CA LYS A 39 9.75 -10.78 -24.65
C LYS A 39 9.72 -11.02 -26.16
N GLU A 40 8.55 -10.98 -26.76
CA GLU A 40 8.32 -11.17 -28.19
C GLU A 40 8.41 -9.87 -29.00
N GLY A 41 8.61 -8.72 -28.33
CA GLY A 41 8.64 -7.40 -28.97
C GLY A 41 7.28 -6.92 -29.46
N ILE A 42 6.18 -7.43 -28.89
CA ILE A 42 4.80 -7.14 -29.28
C ILE A 42 4.24 -6.01 -28.42
N GLN A 43 3.68 -4.98 -29.07
CA GLN A 43 3.03 -3.84 -28.43
C GLN A 43 1.56 -3.77 -28.84
N LYS A 44 0.66 -4.38 -28.05
CA LYS A 44 -0.79 -4.43 -28.36
C LYS A 44 -1.55 -3.17 -27.95
N HIS A 45 -1.01 -2.40 -27.02
CA HIS A 45 -1.67 -1.22 -26.44
C HIS A 45 -0.97 0.09 -26.83
N PRO A 46 -1.65 1.24 -26.76
CA PRO A 46 -0.98 2.53 -27.01
C PRO A 46 0.10 2.89 -25.97
N LYS A 47 -0.03 2.39 -24.74
CA LYS A 47 0.95 2.62 -23.65
C LYS A 47 1.96 1.48 -23.59
N PRO A 48 3.25 1.77 -23.30
CA PRO A 48 4.26 0.73 -23.12
C PRO A 48 3.82 -0.37 -22.15
N ASN A 49 4.10 -1.63 -22.47
CA ASN A 49 3.67 -2.78 -21.64
C ASN A 49 4.16 -2.64 -20.19
N ASN A 50 5.39 -2.15 -19.98
CA ASN A 50 5.95 -1.94 -18.64
C ASN A 50 5.15 -0.92 -17.81
N GLU A 51 4.59 0.13 -18.40
CA GLU A 51 3.74 1.10 -17.72
C GLU A 51 2.38 0.49 -17.36
N ILE A 52 1.82 -0.32 -18.26
CA ILE A 52 0.57 -1.04 -18.00
C ILE A 52 0.77 -2.05 -16.87
N ILE A 53 1.89 -2.76 -16.84
CA ILE A 53 2.24 -3.68 -15.76
C ILE A 53 2.34 -2.95 -14.42
N LYS A 54 3.07 -1.82 -14.35
CA LYS A 54 3.16 -0.99 -13.13
C LYS A 54 1.78 -0.52 -12.65
N SER A 55 0.95 -0.02 -13.58
CA SER A 55 -0.43 0.38 -13.26
C SER A 55 -1.30 -0.79 -12.80
N THR A 56 -1.06 -1.99 -13.34
CA THR A 56 -1.79 -3.19 -12.95
C THR A 56 -1.41 -3.63 -11.53
N TYR A 57 -0.12 -3.55 -11.17
CA TYR A 57 0.32 -3.76 -9.78
C TYR A 57 -0.27 -2.74 -8.80
N LYS A 58 -0.44 -1.48 -9.20
CA LYS A 58 -1.16 -0.50 -8.38
C LYS A 58 -2.59 -0.96 -8.09
N GLY A 59 -3.29 -1.49 -9.09
CA GLY A 59 -4.63 -2.08 -8.91
C GLY A 59 -4.63 -3.29 -7.96
N ILE A 60 -3.66 -4.19 -8.11
CA ILE A 60 -3.48 -5.35 -7.22
C ILE A 60 -3.24 -4.89 -5.77
N PHE A 61 -2.40 -3.88 -5.57
CA PHE A 61 -2.16 -3.29 -4.24
C PHE A 61 -3.46 -2.80 -3.58
N ILE A 62 -4.33 -2.11 -4.32
CA ILE A 62 -5.64 -1.66 -3.82
C ILE A 62 -6.49 -2.87 -3.39
N TYR A 63 -6.61 -3.88 -4.25
CA TYR A 63 -7.39 -5.08 -3.92
C TYR A 63 -6.83 -5.86 -2.73
N GLN A 64 -5.50 -5.96 -2.61
CA GLN A 64 -4.86 -6.61 -1.46
C GLN A 64 -5.04 -5.80 -0.17
N SER A 65 -5.09 -4.47 -0.26
CA SER A 65 -5.40 -3.59 0.87
C SER A 65 -6.86 -3.75 1.33
N ASP A 66 -7.80 -3.87 0.38
CA ASP A 66 -9.21 -4.18 0.71
C ASP A 66 -9.33 -5.52 1.46
N ILE A 67 -8.58 -6.54 1.02
CA ILE A 67 -8.53 -7.85 1.71
C ILE A 67 -7.97 -7.70 3.13
N LEU A 68 -6.87 -6.97 3.30
CA LEU A 68 -6.27 -6.72 4.61
C LEU A 68 -7.27 -6.06 5.58
N ILE A 69 -7.97 -5.02 5.12
CA ILE A 69 -8.98 -4.31 5.91
C ILE A 69 -10.15 -5.23 6.26
N ALA A 70 -10.72 -5.94 5.28
CA ALA A 70 -11.83 -6.86 5.53
C ALA A 70 -11.44 -7.98 6.50
N LYS A 71 -10.24 -8.55 6.37
CA LYS A 71 -9.72 -9.55 7.31
C LYS A 71 -9.52 -8.99 8.71
N TYR A 72 -9.04 -7.74 8.84
CA TYR A 72 -8.99 -7.06 10.13
C TYR A 72 -10.39 -6.94 10.73
N SER A 73 -11.37 -6.48 9.94
CA SER A 73 -12.76 -6.26 10.36
C SER A 73 -13.46 -7.55 10.82
N ILE A 74 -13.24 -8.68 10.17
CA ILE A 74 -13.80 -9.98 10.62
C ILE A 74 -13.08 -10.56 11.83
N GLY A 75 -11.99 -9.92 12.28
CA GLY A 75 -11.26 -10.25 13.49
C GLY A 75 -10.04 -11.15 13.31
N GLN A 76 -9.50 -11.31 12.09
CA GLN A 76 -8.42 -12.27 11.81
C GLN A 76 -7.22 -12.01 12.72
N PRO A 77 -6.52 -13.07 13.17
CA PRO A 77 -5.40 -12.92 14.10
C PRO A 77 -4.27 -12.11 13.46
N ILE A 78 -3.56 -11.33 14.28
CA ILE A 78 -2.50 -10.42 13.84
C ILE A 78 -1.47 -11.10 12.91
N PRO A 79 -0.99 -12.33 13.15
CA PRO A 79 -0.07 -13.00 12.23
C PRO A 79 -0.59 -13.12 10.79
N ASN A 80 -1.90 -13.37 10.61
CA ASN A 80 -2.49 -13.43 9.27
C ASN A 80 -2.48 -12.04 8.60
N LEU A 81 -2.75 -10.99 9.38
CA LEU A 81 -2.75 -9.61 8.89
C LEU A 81 -1.35 -9.13 8.50
N ILE A 82 -0.31 -9.53 9.25
CA ILE A 82 1.07 -9.22 8.91
C ILE A 82 1.43 -9.79 7.52
N GLU A 83 1.00 -11.02 7.22
CA GLU A 83 1.24 -11.63 5.91
C GLU A 83 0.48 -10.92 4.78
N ASP A 84 -0.77 -10.52 5.01
CA ASP A 84 -1.53 -9.72 4.04
C ASP A 84 -0.91 -8.32 3.84
N TYR A 85 -0.40 -7.71 4.90
CA TYR A 85 0.32 -6.43 4.87
C TYR A 85 1.64 -6.53 4.07
N LYS A 86 2.46 -7.55 4.32
CA LYS A 86 3.68 -7.84 3.55
C LYS A 86 3.37 -7.97 2.06
N ARG A 87 2.29 -8.67 1.71
CA ARG A 87 1.83 -8.79 0.32
C ARG A 87 1.45 -7.43 -0.27
N SER A 88 0.67 -6.61 0.45
CA SER A 88 0.34 -5.25 0.02
C SER A 88 1.60 -4.43 -0.31
N VAL A 89 2.57 -4.38 0.60
CA VAL A 89 3.82 -3.62 0.37
C VAL A 89 4.57 -4.15 -0.85
N SER A 90 4.65 -5.48 -1.03
CA SER A 90 5.32 -6.07 -2.19
C SER A 90 4.70 -5.67 -3.55
N PHE A 91 3.39 -5.44 -3.60
CA PHE A 91 2.71 -4.96 -4.80
C PHE A 91 2.85 -3.45 -4.96
N MET A 92 2.80 -2.71 -3.85
CA MET A 92 3.05 -1.28 -3.81
C MET A 92 4.44 -0.95 -4.40
N GLU A 93 5.48 -1.70 -4.02
CA GLU A 93 6.84 -1.52 -4.55
C GLU A 93 6.91 -1.50 -6.09
N LYS A 94 6.07 -2.31 -6.73
CA LYS A 94 6.08 -2.51 -8.18
C LYS A 94 5.27 -1.46 -8.95
N GLY A 95 4.30 -0.80 -8.30
CA GLY A 95 3.31 0.04 -9.00
C GLY A 95 3.09 1.44 -8.41
N TRP A 96 3.60 1.71 -7.22
CA TRP A 96 3.34 2.97 -6.52
C TRP A 96 4.04 4.16 -7.17
N LYS A 97 3.39 5.33 -7.09
CA LYS A 97 3.93 6.63 -7.49
C LYS A 97 3.47 7.72 -6.53
N ALA A 98 4.36 8.58 -6.07
CA ALA A 98 4.07 9.62 -5.08
C ALA A 98 2.89 10.53 -5.48
N ILE A 99 2.87 10.98 -6.75
CA ILE A 99 1.85 11.90 -7.28
C ILE A 99 0.40 11.41 -7.11
N SER A 100 0.19 10.10 -6.97
CA SER A 100 -1.14 9.50 -6.92
C SER A 100 -1.30 8.48 -5.79
N GLY A 101 -0.33 8.42 -4.88
CA GLY A 101 -0.23 7.36 -3.86
C GLY A 101 0.18 7.88 -2.50
N TYR A 102 0.04 9.19 -2.24
CA TYR A 102 0.35 9.76 -0.94
C TYR A 102 -0.41 9.07 0.20
N ILE A 103 -1.73 8.92 0.04
CA ILE A 103 -2.58 8.25 1.04
C ILE A 103 -2.14 6.80 1.25
N ASP A 104 -1.83 6.08 0.17
CA ASP A 104 -1.32 4.71 0.23
C ASP A 104 -0.05 4.63 1.11
N MET A 105 0.87 5.59 0.97
CA MET A 105 2.10 5.64 1.77
C MET A 105 1.83 5.91 3.25
N VAL A 106 0.99 6.91 3.56
CA VAL A 106 0.58 7.20 4.95
C VAL A 106 -0.07 5.97 5.59
N TRP A 107 -0.96 5.29 4.85
CA TRP A 107 -1.63 4.08 5.31
C TRP A 107 -0.65 2.94 5.57
N MET A 108 0.24 2.63 4.62
CA MET A 108 1.16 1.51 4.77
C MET A 108 2.19 1.74 5.89
N LEU A 109 2.65 2.97 6.11
CA LEU A 109 3.50 3.29 7.25
C LEU A 109 2.74 3.14 8.57
N SER A 110 1.53 3.70 8.65
CA SER A 110 0.72 3.66 9.88
C SER A 110 0.32 2.23 10.27
N ILE A 111 -0.14 1.43 9.29
CA ILE A 111 -0.51 0.03 9.51
C ILE A 111 0.72 -0.79 9.90
N GLY A 112 1.87 -0.57 9.26
CA GLY A 112 3.12 -1.25 9.62
C GLY A 112 3.50 -1.00 11.08
N ILE A 113 3.39 0.26 11.54
CA ILE A 113 3.68 0.62 12.94
C ILE A 113 2.70 -0.07 13.89
N MET A 114 1.40 -0.03 13.61
CA MET A 114 0.38 -0.67 14.46
C MET A 114 0.49 -2.19 14.52
N LEU A 115 0.99 -2.83 13.46
CA LEU A 115 1.22 -4.27 13.39
C LEU A 115 2.61 -4.69 13.91
N GLU A 116 3.44 -3.74 14.35
CA GLU A 116 4.84 -3.99 14.75
C GLU A 116 5.61 -4.76 13.66
N ALA A 117 5.45 -4.31 12.42
CA ALA A 117 6.03 -4.95 11.25
C ALA A 117 7.57 -4.95 11.28
N GLU A 118 8.18 -5.92 10.59
CA GLU A 118 9.63 -6.08 10.52
C GLU A 118 10.31 -4.83 9.90
N PRO A 119 11.47 -4.38 10.41
CA PRO A 119 12.18 -3.20 9.92
C PRO A 119 12.49 -3.21 8.40
N ASP A 120 12.66 -4.39 7.80
CA ASP A 120 12.94 -4.53 6.36
C ASP A 120 11.78 -4.02 5.49
N ILE A 121 10.54 -4.12 5.97
CA ILE A 121 9.34 -3.62 5.30
C ILE A 121 9.37 -2.09 5.24
N PHE A 122 9.80 -1.44 6.32
CA PHE A 122 9.94 0.01 6.34
C PHE A 122 11.07 0.50 5.44
N GLU A 123 12.17 -0.25 5.31
CA GLU A 123 13.22 0.09 4.33
C GLU A 123 12.72 0.01 2.88
N LYS A 124 11.80 -0.92 2.57
CA LYS A 124 11.11 -0.95 1.27
C LYS A 124 10.26 0.31 1.05
N LEU A 125 9.43 0.71 2.01
CA LEU A 125 8.60 1.92 1.92
C LEU A 125 9.46 3.19 1.81
N LYS A 126 10.52 3.29 2.63
CA LYS A 126 11.54 4.35 2.58
C LYS A 126 12.18 4.47 1.20
N SER A 127 12.48 3.35 0.55
CA SER A 127 13.05 3.37 -0.81
C SER A 127 12.12 4.03 -1.83
N LEU A 128 10.80 3.83 -1.70
CA LEU A 128 9.79 4.43 -2.58
C LEU A 128 9.70 5.95 -2.36
N VAL A 129 9.68 6.39 -1.10
CA VAL A 129 9.71 7.81 -0.73
C VAL A 129 10.95 8.51 -1.31
N LYS A 130 12.12 7.87 -1.22
CA LYS A 130 13.36 8.38 -1.84
C LYS A 130 13.27 8.45 -3.36
N ARG A 131 12.81 7.36 -3.99
CA ARG A 131 12.74 7.20 -5.46
C ARG A 131 11.89 8.28 -6.12
N ASP A 132 10.76 8.63 -5.51
CA ASP A 132 9.82 9.61 -6.06
C ASP A 132 9.96 11.00 -5.41
N HIS A 133 10.99 11.22 -4.58
CA HIS A 133 11.27 12.47 -3.88
C HIS A 133 10.07 13.03 -3.09
N LEU A 134 9.27 12.15 -2.46
CA LEU A 134 8.15 12.58 -1.64
C LEU A 134 8.69 13.32 -0.40
N ASN A 135 8.32 14.60 -0.27
CA ASN A 135 8.82 15.52 0.75
C ASN A 135 7.65 15.99 1.61
N ASP A 136 7.32 15.21 2.63
CA ASP A 136 6.13 15.42 3.46
C ASP A 136 6.43 15.18 4.94
N TYR A 137 5.96 16.10 5.79
CA TYR A 137 6.19 16.14 7.23
C TYR A 137 5.70 14.88 7.94
N LEU A 138 4.48 14.43 7.62
CA LEU A 138 3.89 13.25 8.28
C LEU A 138 4.62 11.98 7.87
N VAL A 139 4.96 11.85 6.58
CA VAL A 139 5.73 10.71 6.07
C VAL A 139 7.13 10.67 6.69
N ASP A 140 7.81 11.82 6.78
CA ASP A 140 9.11 11.94 7.44
C ASP A 140 9.04 11.46 8.90
N PHE A 141 8.04 11.93 9.66
CA PHE A 141 7.85 11.53 11.05
C PHE A 141 7.61 10.03 11.21
N LEU A 142 6.71 9.43 10.41
CA LEU A 142 6.43 7.99 10.49
C LEU A 142 7.65 7.13 10.14
N LEU A 143 8.48 7.59 9.19
CA LEU A 143 9.72 6.90 8.81
C LEU A 143 10.82 7.01 9.87
N GLN A 144 10.93 8.14 10.57
CA GLN A 144 11.92 8.31 11.65
C GLN A 144 11.70 7.31 12.79
N ASN A 145 10.44 7.02 13.12
CA ASN A 145 10.11 6.07 14.19
C ASN A 145 10.39 4.61 13.81
N SER A 146 10.57 4.31 12.53
CA SER A 146 10.64 2.92 12.03
C SER A 146 11.95 2.60 11.29
N THR A 147 12.77 3.61 10.98
CA THR A 147 14.00 3.48 10.19
C THR A 147 15.05 4.52 10.59
N GLN A 148 16.28 4.36 10.09
CA GLN A 148 17.26 5.45 10.08
C GLN A 148 16.90 6.47 8.98
N TRP A 149 15.89 7.30 9.23
CA TRP A 149 15.49 8.42 8.36
C TRP A 149 15.98 9.74 8.94
N SER A 150 16.67 10.54 8.14
CA SER A 150 17.30 11.79 8.60
C SER A 150 16.71 13.04 7.96
N LYS A 151 15.81 12.90 7.00
CA LYS A 151 15.14 14.07 6.41
C LYS A 151 14.05 14.55 7.35
N GLN A 152 13.94 15.87 7.42
CA GLN A 152 12.88 16.54 8.15
C GLN A 152 12.51 17.79 7.36
N THR A 153 11.34 17.76 6.74
CA THR A 153 10.71 18.93 6.15
C THR A 153 9.68 19.53 7.09
N ALA A 154 9.25 20.77 6.85
CA ALA A 154 8.04 21.36 7.42
C ALA A 154 6.85 21.35 6.43
N LYS A 155 7.07 20.82 5.21
CA LYS A 155 6.10 20.81 4.13
C LYS A 155 5.08 19.68 4.33
N PHE A 156 3.82 19.98 4.07
CA PHE A 156 2.80 18.96 3.81
C PHE A 156 2.42 19.02 2.34
N GLU A 157 2.54 17.90 1.61
CA GLU A 157 2.05 17.80 0.23
C GLU A 157 0.52 17.89 0.21
N PHE A 158 -0.13 17.36 1.25
CA PHE A 158 -1.59 17.43 1.44
C PHE A 158 -1.91 18.02 2.82
N PRO A 159 -2.00 19.36 2.97
CA PRO A 159 -2.21 19.97 4.28
C PRO A 159 -3.53 19.61 4.96
N ARG A 160 -4.58 19.23 4.21
CA ARG A 160 -5.86 18.81 4.80
C ARG A 160 -6.08 17.31 4.53
N PRO A 161 -6.40 16.49 5.55
CA PRO A 161 -6.49 16.81 6.97
C PRO A 161 -5.13 16.84 7.70
N TYR A 162 -4.04 16.45 7.04
CA TYR A 162 -2.82 16.01 7.72
C TYR A 162 -2.03 17.08 8.47
N LYS A 163 -2.15 18.37 8.14
CA LYS A 163 -1.47 19.43 8.90
C LYS A 163 -1.93 19.47 10.36
N ALA A 164 -3.15 19.02 10.67
CA ALA A 164 -3.63 18.92 12.04
C ALA A 164 -2.80 17.94 12.90
N THR A 165 -2.07 17.00 12.29
CA THR A 165 -1.18 16.09 13.04
C THR A 165 0.09 16.78 13.52
N GLN A 166 0.44 17.96 12.99
CA GLN A 166 1.65 18.70 13.36
C GLN A 166 1.67 19.03 14.86
N ASP A 167 0.54 19.48 15.41
CA ASP A 167 0.44 19.85 16.82
C ASP A 167 0.68 18.64 17.72
N ILE A 168 0.15 17.46 17.35
CA ILE A 168 0.34 16.21 18.08
C ILE A 168 1.80 15.74 17.97
N ILE A 169 2.37 15.77 16.76
CA ILE A 169 3.74 15.34 16.50
C ILE A 169 4.75 16.20 17.27
N SER A 170 4.50 17.50 17.40
CA SER A 170 5.38 18.39 18.16
C SER A 170 5.46 18.10 19.66
N LEU A 171 4.56 17.26 20.18
CA LEU A 171 4.52 16.83 21.58
C LEU A 171 5.16 15.46 21.83
N ALA A 172 5.47 14.71 20.77
CA ALA A 172 6.06 13.36 20.83
C ALA A 172 7.58 13.42 21.04
#